data_AF-A0A6S7I098-F1
#
_entry.id   AF-A0A6S7I098-F1
#
_cell.length_a   1.000
_cell.length_b   1.000
_cell.length_c   1.000
_cell.angle_alpha   90.00
_cell.angle_beta   90.00
_cell.angle_gamma   90.00
#
_symmetry.space_group_name_H-M   'P 1'
#
loop_
_entity.id
_entity.type
_entity.pdbx_description
1 polymer ?
#
loop_
_entity_poly.entity_id
_entity_poly.type
_entity_poly.pdbx_seq_one_letter_code
_entity_poly.pdbx_strand_id
1 'polypeptide(L)'
;MASWITGFTAEVPVTIFVEGVYDKPTESCRQILVQNKLSTICLSTGLFLFEIVIPLALIMLAYIDVFRGIKTSLRFAASARAEHMNSIKRLKKVTKVAAITTFVLAVCWLPNSILFYYSLLVNEPLYDKRNPFVMFVALLVFSNCYINPCIYVFSNPELRNAIRDMFR
;
A
#
# COMPACT_ATOMS: atom_id res chain seq x y z
N MET A 1 10.32 5.90 -14.97
CA MET A 1 10.81 7.20 -14.48
C MET A 1 9.66 8.09 -14.02
N ALA A 2 8.57 8.23 -14.79
CA ALA A 2 7.38 9.00 -14.40
C ALA A 2 6.86 8.70 -12.98
N SER A 3 6.68 7.42 -12.60
CA SER A 3 6.20 7.05 -11.27
C SER A 3 7.09 7.55 -10.12
N TRP A 4 8.41 7.56 -10.32
CA TRP A 4 9.35 8.09 -9.33
C TRP A 4 9.23 9.61 -9.20
N ILE A 5 9.17 10.31 -10.34
CA ILE A 5 9.00 11.77 -10.35
C ILE A 5 7.70 12.14 -9.64
N THR A 6 6.58 11.51 -10.01
CA THR A 6 5.28 11.74 -9.37
C THR A 6 5.32 11.48 -7.87
N GLY A 7 5.93 10.37 -7.43
CA GLY A 7 6.05 10.05 -6.00
C GLY A 7 6.87 11.09 -5.23
N PHE A 8 8.06 11.47 -5.72
CA PHE A 8 8.86 12.50 -5.07
C PHE A 8 8.15 13.85 -5.05
N THR A 9 7.46 14.24 -6.13
CA THR A 9 6.73 15.50 -6.18
C THR A 9 5.55 15.54 -5.21
N ALA A 10 4.86 14.42 -5.00
CA ALA A 10 3.72 14.33 -4.08
C ALA A 10 4.14 14.45 -2.60
N GLU A 11 5.34 13.97 -2.25
CA GLU A 11 5.86 13.95 -0.87
C GLU A 11 6.55 15.27 -0.45
N VAL A 12 7.03 16.07 -1.41
CA VAL A 12 7.71 17.35 -1.14
C VAL A 12 6.83 18.31 -0.31
N PRO A 13 5.55 18.55 -0.66
CA PRO A 13 4.67 19.39 0.14
C PRO A 13 4.52 18.93 1.60
N VAL A 14 4.41 17.61 1.82
CA VAL A 14 4.29 17.03 3.17
C VAL A 14 5.56 17.26 3.97
N THR A 15 6.72 17.08 3.35
CA THR A 15 8.04 17.28 3.98
C THR A 15 8.28 18.75 4.36
N ILE A 16 7.74 19.70 3.59
CA ILE A 16 7.85 21.14 3.90
C ILE A 16 6.89 21.54 5.03
N PHE A 17 5.75 20.87 5.16
CA PHE A 17 4.69 21.25 6.10
C PHE A 17 4.83 20.63 7.48
N VAL A 18 5.64 19.57 7.62
CA VAL A 18 5.89 18.86 8.87
C VAL A 18 7.35 19.04 9.28
N GLU A 19 7.56 19.64 10.45
CA GLU A 19 8.89 19.81 11.03
C GLU A 19 9.09 18.87 12.22
N GLY A 20 10.24 18.21 12.29
CA GLY A 20 10.64 17.43 13.45
C GLY A 20 11.33 18.31 14.48
N VAL A 21 10.73 18.47 15.65
CA VAL A 21 11.29 19.25 16.76
C VAL A 21 11.73 18.33 17.88
N TYR A 22 12.95 18.54 18.37
CA TYR A 22 13.48 17.83 19.52
C TYR A 22 13.02 18.49 20.82
N ASP A 23 12.19 17.78 21.57
CA ASP A 23 11.65 18.17 22.86
C ASP A 23 12.60 17.71 23.98
N LYS A 24 13.47 18.61 24.42
CA LYS A 24 14.50 18.36 25.45
C LYS A 24 13.94 17.77 26.76
N PRO A 25 12.90 18.35 27.40
CA PRO A 25 12.31 17.82 28.63
C PRO A 25 11.88 16.35 28.55
N THR A 26 11.39 15.94 27.38
CA THR A 26 10.91 14.58 27.16
C THR A 26 11.94 13.72 26.43
N GLU A 27 13.12 14.23 26.08
CA GLU A 27 14.11 13.53 25.24
C GLU A 27 13.48 12.84 24.03
N SER A 28 12.50 13.50 23.41
CA SER A 28 11.71 12.92 22.32
C SER A 28 11.71 13.81 21.09
N CYS A 29 11.60 13.19 19.91
CA CYS A 29 11.39 13.93 18.66
C CYS A 29 9.90 13.87 18.33
N ARG A 30 9.25 15.04 18.27
CA ARG A 30 7.84 15.19 17.91
C ARG A 30 7.74 15.92 16.58
N GLN A 31 6.73 15.57 15.80
CA GLN A 31 6.43 16.27 14.55
C GLN A 31 5.37 17.35 14.80
N ILE A 32 5.65 18.57 14.33
CA ILE A 32 4.75 19.72 14.41
C ILE A 32 4.37 20.21 13.01
N LEU A 33 3.23 20.88 12.92
CA LEU A 33 2.74 21.51 11.70
C LEU A 33 3.31 22.92 11.58
N VAL A 34 3.95 23.21 10.45
CA VAL A 34 4.47 24.55 10.14
C VAL A 34 3.40 25.43 9.47
N GLN A 35 2.47 24.81 8.75
CA GLN A 35 1.39 25.49 8.02
C GLN A 35 0.08 25.52 8.80
N ASN A 36 -0.84 26.38 8.35
CA ASN A 36 -2.19 26.41 8.91
C ASN A 36 -2.92 25.06 8.74
N LYS A 37 -3.75 24.73 9.73
CA LYS A 37 -4.48 23.45 9.80
C LYS A 37 -5.33 23.18 8.55
N LEU A 38 -5.98 24.21 8.01
CA LEU A 38 -6.85 24.08 6.84
C LEU A 38 -6.07 23.65 5.58
N SER A 39 -4.94 24.30 5.27
CA SER A 39 -4.16 23.93 4.07
C SER A 39 -3.55 22.54 4.20
N THR A 40 -3.12 22.18 5.41
CA THR A 40 -2.63 20.82 5.70
C THR A 40 -3.73 19.78 5.44
N ILE A 41 -4.94 20.00 5.95
CA ILE A 41 -6.07 19.09 5.73
C ILE A 41 -6.39 18.97 4.24
N CYS A 42 -6.51 20.09 3.52
CA CYS A 42 -6.85 20.09 2.10
C CYS A 42 -5.80 19.32 1.27
N LEU A 43 -4.51 19.61 1.50
CA LEU A 43 -3.43 18.95 0.79
C LEU A 43 -3.39 17.45 1.12
N SER A 44 -3.36 17.08 2.40
CA SER A 44 -3.27 15.67 2.81
C SER A 44 -4.50 14.87 2.34
N THR A 45 -5.68 15.49 2.31
CA THR A 45 -6.88 14.86 1.73
C THR A 45 -6.74 14.65 0.24
N GLY A 46 -6.26 15.65 -0.49
CA GLY A 46 -5.98 15.55 -1.93
C GLY A 46 -4.98 14.43 -2.24
N LEU A 47 -3.87 14.37 -1.50
CA LEU A 47 -2.85 13.32 -1.64
C LEU A 47 -3.40 11.93 -1.29
N PHE A 48 -4.14 11.80 -0.19
CA PHE A 48 -4.78 10.53 0.18
C PHE A 48 -5.73 10.01 -0.91
N LEU A 49 -6.52 10.90 -1.52
CA LEU A 49 -7.39 10.53 -2.63
C LEU A 49 -6.59 10.09 -3.86
N PHE A 50 -5.53 10.82 -4.20
CA PHE A 50 -4.70 10.57 -5.37
C PHE A 50 -3.82 9.31 -5.25
N GLU A 51 -3.26 9.05 -4.08
CA GLU A 51 -2.28 7.96 -3.87
C GLU A 51 -2.93 6.65 -3.41
N ILE A 52 -4.06 6.73 -2.69
CA ILE A 52 -4.70 5.55 -2.11
C ILE A 52 -6.04 5.30 -2.78
N VAL A 53 -6.99 6.24 -2.68
CA VAL A 53 -8.39 5.95 -3.06
C VAL A 53 -8.55 5.71 -4.56
N ILE A 54 -8.04 6.61 -5.40
CA ILE A 54 -8.16 6.50 -6.86
C ILE A 54 -7.44 5.25 -7.38
N PRO A 55 -6.15 4.99 -7.04
CA PRO A 55 -5.45 3.81 -7.50
C PRO A 55 -6.12 2.51 -7.03
N LEU A 56 -6.56 2.44 -5.77
CA LEU A 56 -7.26 1.25 -5.27
C LEU A 56 -8.58 1.02 -6.01
N ALA A 57 -9.36 2.07 -6.26
CA ALA A 57 -10.61 1.94 -7.02
C ALA A 57 -10.35 1.40 -8.44
N LEU A 58 -9.36 1.95 -9.16
CA LEU A 58 -8.99 1.51 -10.49
C LEU A 58 -8.50 0.05 -10.49
N ILE A 59 -7.64 -0.32 -9.54
CA ILE A 59 -7.13 -1.69 -9.40
C ILE A 59 -8.27 -2.67 -9.07
N MET A 60 -9.21 -2.28 -8.20
CA MET A 60 -10.37 -3.10 -7.86
C MET A 60 -11.28 -3.33 -9.06
N LEU A 61 -11.55 -2.29 -9.86
CA LEU A 61 -12.32 -2.42 -11.10
C LEU A 61 -11.61 -3.38 -12.08
N ALA A 62 -10.30 -3.24 -12.24
CA ALA A 62 -9.52 -4.13 -13.09
C ALA A 62 -9.59 -5.60 -12.60
N TYR A 63 -9.51 -5.86 -11.30
CA TYR A 63 -9.68 -7.21 -10.77
C TYR A 63 -11.06 -7.77 -11.02
N ILE A 64 -12.11 -6.97 -10.82
CA ILE A 64 -13.48 -7.37 -11.11
C ILE A 64 -13.61 -7.79 -12.57
N ASP A 65 -13.07 -7.00 -13.50
CA ASP A 65 -13.15 -7.29 -14.93
C ASP A 65 -12.35 -8.53 -15.32
N VAL A 66 -11.16 -8.73 -14.74
CA VAL A 66 -10.38 -9.98 -14.93
C VAL A 66 -11.15 -11.19 -14.40
N PHE A 67 -11.75 -11.11 -13.22
CA PHE A 67 -12.53 -12.22 -12.67
C PHE A 67 -13.80 -12.51 -13.46
N ARG A 68 -14.48 -11.48 -14.00
CA ARG A 68 -15.58 -11.63 -14.94
C ARG A 68 -15.13 -12.33 -16.21
N GLY A 69 -14.02 -11.89 -16.80
CA GLY A 69 -13.41 -12.52 -17.97
C GLY A 69 -13.11 -14.00 -17.75
N ILE A 70 -12.43 -14.33 -16.64
CA ILE A 70 -12.14 -15.72 -16.24
C ILE A 70 -13.43 -16.53 -16.11
N LYS A 71 -14.47 -15.99 -15.44
CA LYS A 71 -15.75 -16.69 -15.27
C LYS A 71 -16.43 -16.97 -16.62
N THR A 72 -16.40 -16.01 -17.53
CA THR A 72 -16.93 -16.16 -18.89
C THR A 72 -16.15 -17.21 -19.67
N SER A 73 -14.82 -17.16 -19.67
CA SER A 73 -13.98 -18.16 -20.36
C SER A 73 -14.17 -19.57 -19.82
N LEU A 74 -14.38 -19.74 -18.51
CA LEU A 74 -14.67 -21.04 -17.91
C LEU A 74 -16.06 -21.58 -18.29
N ARG A 75 -17.05 -20.72 -18.55
CA ARG A 75 -18.40 -21.14 -18.99
C ARG A 75 -18.40 -21.68 -20.42
N PHE A 76 -17.54 -21.14 -21.28
CA PHE A 76 -17.40 -21.59 -22.67
C PHE A 76 -16.27 -22.63 -22.86
N ALA A 77 -15.80 -23.25 -21.77
CA ALA A 77 -14.65 -24.16 -21.78
C ALA A 77 -14.91 -25.52 -22.45
N ALA A 78 -16.14 -25.83 -22.88
CA ALA A 78 -16.52 -27.13 -23.44
C ALA A 78 -15.69 -27.58 -24.66
N SER A 79 -15.06 -26.64 -25.37
CA SER A 79 -14.19 -26.88 -26.53
C SER A 79 -12.78 -26.30 -26.38
N ALA A 80 -12.40 -25.83 -25.19
CA ALA A 80 -11.11 -25.16 -24.98
C ALA A 80 -9.95 -26.16 -24.92
N ARG A 81 -8.87 -25.88 -25.67
CA ARG A 81 -7.61 -26.64 -25.61
C ARG A 81 -7.04 -26.63 -24.19
N ALA A 82 -6.46 -27.74 -23.74
CA ALA A 82 -5.89 -27.88 -22.39
C ALA A 82 -4.90 -26.75 -22.02
N GLU A 83 -4.14 -26.27 -22.99
CA GLU A 83 -3.21 -25.15 -22.84
C GLU A 83 -3.93 -23.82 -22.49
N HIS A 84 -5.07 -23.53 -23.12
CA HIS A 84 -5.90 -22.37 -22.81
C HIS A 84 -6.50 -22.46 -21.39
N MET A 85 -6.89 -23.66 -20.97
CA MET A 85 -7.36 -23.89 -19.60
C MET A 85 -6.26 -23.68 -18.56
N ASN A 86 -5.02 -24.06 -18.87
CA ASN A 86 -3.87 -23.85 -18.01
C ASN A 86 -3.51 -22.36 -17.88
N SER A 87 -3.58 -21.59 -18.97
CA SER A 87 -3.33 -20.15 -18.93
C SER A 87 -4.37 -19.40 -18.10
N ILE A 88 -5.66 -19.74 -18.22
CA ILE A 88 -6.74 -19.17 -17.38
C ILE A 88 -6.50 -19.49 -15.90
N LYS A 89 -6.13 -20.74 -15.56
CA LYS A 89 -5.82 -21.12 -14.18
C LYS A 89 -4.63 -20.34 -13.62
N ARG A 90 -3.58 -20.15 -14.42
CA ARG A 90 -2.41 -19.35 -14.05
C ARG A 90 -2.79 -17.89 -13.82
N LEU A 91 -3.54 -17.28 -14.75
CA LEU A 91 -4.04 -15.91 -14.62
C LEU A 91 -4.87 -15.74 -13.35
N LYS A 92 -5.84 -16.64 -13.10
CA LYS A 92 -6.65 -16.63 -11.86
C LYS A 92 -5.79 -16.66 -10.60
N LYS A 93 -4.75 -17.49 -10.56
CA LYS A 93 -3.84 -17.59 -9.41
C LYS A 93 -3.05 -16.28 -9.23
N VAL A 94 -2.47 -15.74 -10.29
CA VAL A 94 -1.70 -14.49 -10.26
C VAL A 94 -2.58 -13.32 -9.83
N THR A 95 -3.76 -13.16 -10.43
CA THR A 95 -4.71 -12.10 -10.08
C THR A 95 -5.21 -12.24 -8.65
N LYS A 96 -5.48 -13.45 -8.16
CA LYS A 96 -5.86 -13.67 -6.74
C LYS A 96 -4.75 -13.23 -5.79
N VAL A 97 -3.50 -13.59 -6.07
CA VAL A 97 -2.35 -13.19 -5.25
C VAL A 97 -2.18 -11.66 -5.28
N ALA A 98 -2.30 -11.04 -6.45
CA ALA A 98 -2.24 -9.59 -6.60
C ALA A 98 -3.37 -8.89 -5.83
N ALA A 99 -4.61 -9.39 -5.90
CA ALA A 99 -5.74 -8.82 -5.18
C ALA A 99 -5.58 -8.91 -3.65
N ILE A 100 -5.12 -10.05 -3.14
CA ILE A 100 -4.81 -10.22 -1.70
C ILE A 100 -3.70 -9.25 -1.29
N THR A 101 -2.65 -9.15 -2.11
CA THR A 101 -1.55 -8.20 -1.89
C THR A 101 -2.05 -6.78 -1.76
N THR A 102 -2.79 -6.29 -2.77
CA THR A 102 -3.32 -4.92 -2.78
C THR A 102 -4.19 -4.66 -1.56
N PHE A 103 -5.03 -5.63 -1.18
CA PHE A 103 -5.84 -5.53 0.02
C PHE A 103 -5.00 -5.41 1.30
N VAL A 104 -3.98 -6.26 1.47
CA VAL A 104 -3.08 -6.21 2.63
C VAL A 104 -2.35 -4.87 2.70
N LEU A 105 -1.78 -4.40 1.58
CA LEU A 105 -1.11 -3.10 1.53
C LEU A 105 -2.07 -1.96 1.92
N ALA A 106 -3.30 -1.96 1.41
CA ALA A 106 -4.31 -0.96 1.76
C ALA A 106 -4.62 -0.96 3.27
N VAL A 107 -4.77 -2.15 3.87
CA VAL A 107 -5.00 -2.31 5.31
C VAL A 107 -3.79 -1.86 6.14
N CYS A 108 -2.56 -2.08 5.66
CA CYS A 108 -1.36 -1.62 6.36
C CYS A 108 -1.24 -0.09 6.39
N TRP A 109 -1.71 0.60 5.36
CA TRP A 109 -1.64 2.07 5.28
C TRP A 109 -2.82 2.78 5.96
N LEU A 110 -4.01 2.17 6.00
CA LEU A 110 -5.22 2.82 6.50
C LEU A 110 -5.12 3.32 7.97
N PRO A 111 -4.57 2.55 8.93
CA PRO A 111 -4.39 3.02 10.31
C PRO A 111 -3.49 4.26 10.40
N ASN A 112 -2.48 4.36 9.54
CA ASN A 112 -1.59 5.52 9.48
C ASN A 112 -2.35 6.77 9.03
N SER A 113 -3.16 6.66 7.96
CA SER A 113 -4.01 7.75 7.51
C SER A 113 -5.00 8.19 8.59
N ILE A 114 -5.66 7.25 9.28
CA ILE A 114 -6.59 7.55 10.37
C ILE A 114 -5.87 8.27 11.51
N LEU A 115 -4.71 7.77 11.94
CA LEU A 115 -3.91 8.36 13.01
C LEU A 115 -3.49 9.79 12.68
N PHE A 116 -3.10 10.05 11.44
CA PHE A 116 -2.77 11.39 10.96
C PHE A 116 -3.96 12.35 11.09
N TYR A 117 -5.13 12.00 10.52
CA TYR A 117 -6.32 12.86 10.61
C TYR A 117 -6.82 13.02 12.04
N TYR A 118 -6.77 11.96 12.85
CA TYR A 118 -7.13 12.03 14.26
C TYR A 118 -6.26 13.06 15.00
N SER A 119 -4.93 12.96 14.85
CA SER A 119 -3.98 13.88 15.49
C SER A 119 -4.21 15.32 15.05
N LEU A 120 -4.53 15.54 13.77
CA LEU A 120 -4.95 16.86 13.28
C LEU A 120 -6.22 17.35 13.98
N LEU A 121 -7.24 16.53 14.13
CA LEU A 121 -8.52 16.93 14.72
C LEU A 121 -8.37 17.35 16.19
N VAL A 122 -7.65 16.55 16.99
CA VAL A 122 -7.49 16.79 18.43
C VAL A 122 -6.34 17.76 18.79
N ASN A 123 -5.59 18.25 17.80
CA ASN A 123 -4.39 19.09 17.97
C ASN A 123 -3.30 18.43 18.84
N GLU A 124 -3.19 17.11 18.79
CA GLU A 124 -2.12 16.36 19.45
C GLU A 124 -0.85 16.36 18.58
N PRO A 125 0.34 16.19 19.19
CA PRO A 125 1.57 16.05 18.44
C PRO A 125 1.48 14.88 17.46
N LEU A 126 1.95 15.10 16.23
CA LEU A 126 1.98 14.04 15.24
C LEU A 126 2.98 12.96 15.68
N TYR A 127 2.53 11.71 15.67
CA TYR A 127 3.35 10.51 15.85
C TYR A 127 4.23 10.48 17.11
N ASP A 128 3.64 10.64 18.30
CA ASP A 128 4.37 10.37 19.56
C ASP A 128 4.78 8.87 19.64
N LYS A 129 6.07 8.61 19.44
CA LYS A 129 6.63 7.25 19.38
C LYS A 129 6.58 6.50 20.72
N ARG A 130 6.26 7.18 21.83
CA ARG A 130 6.04 6.53 23.13
C ARG A 130 4.69 5.85 23.21
N ASN A 131 3.75 6.25 22.36
CA ASN A 131 2.45 5.60 22.28
C ASN A 131 2.60 4.25 21.55
N PRO A 132 2.32 3.11 22.22
CA PRO A 132 2.46 1.79 21.62
C PRO A 132 1.57 1.60 20.38
N PHE A 133 0.43 2.30 20.30
CA PHE A 133 -0.43 2.28 19.13
C PHE A 133 0.24 2.96 17.92
N VAL A 134 0.91 4.11 18.13
CA VAL A 134 1.67 4.81 17.08
C VAL A 134 2.80 3.91 16.57
N MET A 135 3.51 3.23 17.47
CA MET A 135 4.57 2.29 17.10
C MET A 135 4.03 1.09 16.32
N PHE A 136 2.89 0.53 16.73
CA PHE A 136 2.22 -0.55 16.00
C PHE A 136 1.81 -0.11 14.58
N VAL A 137 1.22 1.08 14.44
CA VAL A 137 0.85 1.65 13.14
C VAL A 137 2.08 1.85 12.25
N ALA A 138 3.20 2.34 12.82
CA ALA A 138 4.45 2.47 12.09
C ALA A 138 4.96 1.11 11.59
N LEU A 139 4.92 0.06 12.42
CA LEU A 139 5.31 -1.29 12.03
C LEU A 139 4.43 -1.84 10.90
N LEU A 140 3.12 -1.55 10.89
CA LEU A 140 2.24 -1.90 9.78
C LEU A 140 2.68 -1.22 8.49
N VAL A 141 3.00 0.07 8.51
CA VAL A 141 3.49 0.77 7.31
C VAL A 141 4.82 0.19 6.84
N PHE A 142 5.75 -0.09 7.76
CA PHE A 142 7.05 -0.70 7.40
C PHE A 142 6.91 -2.11 6.86
N SER A 143 5.86 -2.85 7.21
CA SER A 143 5.67 -4.23 6.76
C SER A 143 5.63 -4.40 5.23
N ASN A 144 5.26 -3.34 4.52
CA ASN A 144 5.23 -3.29 3.07
C ASN A 144 6.57 -3.71 2.43
N CYS A 145 7.70 -3.49 3.10
CA CYS A 145 9.02 -3.84 2.56
C CYS A 145 9.24 -5.37 2.45
N TYR A 146 8.71 -6.17 3.37
CA TYR A 146 8.91 -7.63 3.38
C TYR A 146 7.73 -8.40 2.76
N ILE A 147 6.53 -7.80 2.72
CA ILE A 147 5.38 -8.41 2.04
C ILE A 147 5.68 -8.57 0.54
N ASN A 148 6.32 -7.58 -0.10
CA ASN A 148 6.67 -7.60 -1.52
C ASN A 148 7.52 -8.83 -1.93
N PRO A 149 8.67 -9.12 -1.29
CA PRO A 149 9.40 -10.38 -1.49
C PRO A 149 8.56 -11.65 -1.32
N CYS A 150 7.74 -11.74 -0.27
CA CYS A 150 6.86 -12.89 -0.07
C CYS A 150 5.95 -13.11 -1.28
N ILE A 151 5.36 -12.03 -1.80
CA ILE A 151 4.48 -12.08 -2.97
C ILE A 151 5.23 -12.59 -4.20
N TYR A 152 6.44 -12.12 -4.46
CA TYR A 152 7.24 -12.60 -5.58
C TYR A 152 7.54 -14.09 -5.47
N VAL A 153 7.92 -14.57 -4.28
CA VAL A 153 8.14 -16.00 -4.04
C VAL A 153 6.85 -16.81 -4.24
N PHE A 154 5.71 -16.31 -3.80
CA PHE A 154 4.42 -17.00 -3.94
C PHE A 154 3.87 -17.01 -5.37
N SER A 155 4.14 -15.95 -6.14
CA SER A 155 3.62 -15.76 -7.49
C SER A 155 4.54 -16.27 -8.60
N ASN A 156 5.87 -16.27 -8.38
CA ASN A 156 6.87 -16.67 -9.36
C ASN A 156 7.49 -18.06 -9.02
N PRO A 157 7.13 -19.13 -9.76
CA PRO A 157 7.71 -20.46 -9.57
C PRO A 157 9.21 -20.53 -9.85
N GLU A 158 9.72 -19.76 -10.81
CA GLU A 158 11.14 -19.76 -11.18
C GLU A 158 11.99 -19.19 -10.05
N LEU A 159 11.55 -18.06 -9.48
CA LEU A 159 12.20 -17.46 -8.31
C LEU A 159 12.23 -18.42 -7.11
N ARG A 160 11.14 -19.15 -6.89
CA ARG A 160 11.07 -20.13 -5.80
C ARG A 160 12.04 -21.29 -6.00
N ASN A 161 12.18 -21.76 -7.23
CA ASN A 161 13.13 -22.82 -7.56
C ASN A 161 14.58 -22.33 -7.39
N ALA A 162 14.90 -21.13 -7.89
CA ALA A 162 16.21 -20.52 -7.72
C ALA A 162 16.60 -20.35 -6.24
N ILE A 163 15.68 -19.85 -5.40
CA ILE A 163 15.90 -19.73 -3.95
C ILE A 163 16.14 -21.12 -3.34
N ARG A 164 15.36 -22.14 -3.74
CA ARG A 164 15.53 -23.50 -3.21
C ARG A 164 16.89 -24.09 -3.58
N ASP A 165 17.38 -23.82 -4.79
CA ASP A 165 18.67 -24.30 -5.27
C ASP A 165 19.84 -23.57 -4.60
N MET A 166 19.67 -22.33 -4.14
CA MET A 166 20.70 -21.65 -3.32
C MET A 166 20.94 -22.29 -1.95
N PHE A 167 19.94 -22.99 -1.39
CA PHE A 167 20.03 -23.62 -0.06
C PHE A 167 20.26 -25.15 -0.13
N ARG A 168 20.54 -25.68 -1.32
CA ARG A 168 20.99 -27.06 -1.54
C ARG A 168 22.51 -27.10 -1.62
#